data_AF-A0A317JQF7-F1
#
_entry.id   AF-A0A317JQF7-F1
#
_cell.length_a   1.000
_cell.length_b   1.000
_cell.length_c   1.000
_cell.angle_alpha   90.00
_cell.angle_beta   90.00
_cell.angle_gamma   90.00
#
_symmetry.space_group_name_H-M   'P 1'
#
loop_
_entity.id
_entity.type
_entity.pdbx_description
1 polymer ?
#
loop_
_entity_poly.entity_id
_entity_poly.type
_entity_poly.pdbx_seq_one_letter_code
_entity_poly.pdbx_strand_id
1 'polypeptide(L)'
;MGTTLYAGQMIAMGSFALTMQADGDLVLLDTNGNEIWGTDQDQGNDVPGFSGPTSALSCGSCYAAFQSDGNLVLYNPSFLNSGSNHAYWASNSARFSGVQFYFLSQSPFISIYNSDSTAALWSGLGPYIPPGTIINAGQSVLFPRGLKITMQTDGDLVVSNSTGNLWATSDNPTGDSLGFSGPTSGLSCNSCYASFQADGNLVLYNPFFTGNSNKAYWSSRTAQNPQSLFLISPLAPVLSIRSNSGTILFTSN
;
A
#
# COMPACT_ATOMS: atom_id res chain seq x y z
N MET A 1 22.83 0.90 13.58
CA MET A 1 22.05 1.80 14.47
C MET A 1 20.90 2.34 13.64
N GLY A 2 19.67 2.26 14.16
CA GLY A 2 18.51 2.84 13.49
C GLY A 2 18.47 4.37 13.64
N THR A 3 17.74 5.05 12.76
CA THR A 3 17.51 6.49 12.87
C THR A 3 16.28 6.73 13.77
N THR A 4 16.37 7.70 14.68
CA THR A 4 15.30 8.06 15.61
C THR A 4 14.89 9.51 15.43
N LEU A 5 13.58 9.77 15.49
CA LEU A 5 12.96 11.08 15.44
C LEU A 5 12.13 11.29 16.71
N TYR A 6 12.60 12.15 17.60
CA TYR A 6 11.90 12.48 18.84
C TYR A 6 10.79 13.50 18.61
N ALA A 7 9.79 13.55 19.49
CA ALA A 7 8.74 14.55 19.48
C ALA A 7 9.31 15.98 19.33
N GLY A 8 8.72 16.74 18.41
CA GLY A 8 9.16 18.07 17.99
C GLY A 8 10.26 18.07 16.92
N GLN A 9 10.81 16.92 16.54
CA GLN A 9 11.80 16.81 15.47
C GLN A 9 11.14 16.48 14.13
N MET A 10 11.81 16.88 13.06
CA MET A 10 11.40 16.60 11.68
C MET A 10 12.60 16.24 10.80
N ILE A 11 12.32 15.45 9.76
CA ILE A 11 13.20 15.25 8.61
C ILE A 11 12.50 15.87 7.41
N ALA A 12 13.20 16.71 6.67
CA ALA A 12 12.65 17.40 5.50
C ALA A 12 13.21 16.80 4.20
N MET A 13 12.36 16.72 3.18
CA MET A 13 12.80 16.43 1.82
C MET A 13 11.99 17.24 0.80
N GLY A 14 12.68 18.15 0.11
CA GLY A 14 12.03 19.08 -0.81
C GLY A 14 10.96 19.90 -0.09
N SER A 15 9.72 19.80 -0.59
CA SER A 15 8.55 20.50 -0.06
C SER A 15 7.79 19.73 1.03
N PHE A 16 8.39 18.68 1.60
CA PHE A 16 7.72 17.81 2.56
C PHE A 16 8.53 17.64 3.83
N ALA A 17 7.83 17.44 4.94
CA ALA A 17 8.41 17.24 6.27
C ALA A 17 7.75 16.05 6.98
N LEU A 18 8.54 15.02 7.29
CA LEU A 18 8.13 13.96 8.20
C LEU A 18 8.44 14.39 9.63
N THR A 19 7.41 14.58 10.45
CA THR A 19 7.49 15.21 11.76
C THR A 19 6.92 14.30 12.83
N MET A 20 7.69 14.04 13.88
CA MET A 20 7.16 13.41 15.08
C MET A 20 6.57 14.51 15.96
N GLN A 21 5.25 14.58 16.07
CA GLN A 21 4.55 15.62 16.82
C GLN A 21 4.49 15.31 18.33
N ALA A 22 4.28 16.34 19.13
CA ALA A 22 4.23 16.24 20.59
C ALA A 22 2.92 15.67 21.13
N ASP A 23 1.93 15.48 20.26
CA ASP A 23 0.69 14.75 20.56
C ASP A 23 0.85 13.24 20.43
N GLY A 24 1.95 12.76 19.85
CA GLY A 24 2.23 11.35 19.64
C GLY A 24 2.04 10.88 18.20
N ASP A 25 1.62 11.74 17.28
CA ASP A 25 1.48 11.39 15.87
C ASP A 25 2.80 11.55 15.11
N LEU A 26 3.03 10.68 14.13
CA LEU A 26 4.06 10.86 13.11
C LEU A 26 3.36 11.28 11.82
N VAL A 27 3.57 12.52 11.42
CA VAL A 27 2.86 13.13 10.29
C VAL A 27 3.80 13.53 9.17
N LEU A 28 3.31 13.41 7.94
CA LEU A 28 3.91 13.99 6.75
C LEU A 28 3.17 15.27 6.40
N LEU A 29 3.88 16.40 6.40
CA LEU A 29 3.34 17.73 6.09
C LEU A 29 3.85 18.23 4.75
N ASP A 30 3.02 19.01 4.03
CA ASP A 30 3.45 19.85 2.91
C ASP A 30 4.08 21.18 3.38
N THR A 31 4.54 22.02 2.45
CA THR A 31 5.12 23.34 2.76
C THR A 31 4.17 24.32 3.44
N ASN A 32 2.86 24.10 3.32
CA ASN A 32 1.84 24.94 3.93
C ASN A 32 1.44 24.43 5.33
N GLY A 33 2.03 23.32 5.77
CA GLY A 33 1.67 22.64 7.02
C GLY A 33 0.41 21.80 6.92
N ASN A 34 -0.07 21.49 5.70
CA ASN A 34 -1.18 20.57 5.52
C ASN A 34 -0.66 19.14 5.72
N GLU A 35 -1.42 18.34 6.47
CA GLU A 35 -1.14 16.92 6.63
C GLU A 35 -1.53 16.14 5.38
N ILE A 36 -0.54 15.43 4.82
CA ILE A 36 -0.69 14.53 3.68
C ILE A 36 -0.86 13.08 4.14
N TRP A 37 -0.29 12.75 5.29
CA TRP A 37 -0.39 11.45 5.93
C TRP A 37 -0.11 11.56 7.43
N GLY A 38 -0.78 10.75 8.25
CA GLY A 38 -0.57 10.64 9.69
C GLY A 38 -0.76 9.20 10.16
N THR A 39 -0.10 8.84 11.26
CA THR A 39 -0.23 7.48 11.83
C THR A 39 -1.60 7.24 12.47
N ASP A 40 -2.32 8.30 12.81
CA ASP A 40 -3.69 8.22 13.34
C ASP A 40 -4.73 7.89 12.25
N GLN A 41 -4.44 8.22 10.99
CA GLN A 41 -5.24 7.87 9.81
C GLN A 41 -4.93 6.47 9.28
N ASP A 42 -3.77 5.89 9.61
CA ASP A 42 -3.36 4.53 9.21
C ASP A 42 -4.06 3.48 10.10
N GLN A 43 -5.35 3.27 9.82
CA GLN A 43 -6.27 2.40 10.55
C GLN A 43 -5.73 0.95 10.57
N GLY A 44 -5.14 0.60 11.72
CA GLY A 44 -4.74 -0.75 12.04
C GLY A 44 -3.25 -0.96 11.89
N ASN A 45 -2.41 -0.26 12.63
CA ASN A 45 -1.01 -0.65 12.86
C ASN A 45 -0.67 -0.69 14.36
N ASP A 46 -1.72 -0.84 15.17
CA ASP A 46 -1.66 -0.86 16.63
C ASP A 46 -0.83 -2.03 17.13
N VAL A 47 0.16 -1.70 17.96
CA VAL A 47 0.86 -2.69 18.78
C VAL A 47 -0.10 -3.11 19.91
N PRO A 48 -0.12 -4.40 20.32
CA PRO A 48 -0.98 -4.84 21.41
C PRO A 48 -0.82 -3.95 22.67
N GLY A 49 -1.91 -3.35 23.13
CA GLY A 49 -1.93 -2.51 24.34
C GLY A 49 -2.27 -1.04 24.12
N PHE A 50 -2.30 -0.56 22.87
CA PHE A 50 -2.83 0.77 22.54
C PHE A 50 -4.05 0.63 21.61
N SER A 51 -5.08 1.43 21.85
CA SER A 51 -6.26 1.53 21.00
C SER A 51 -6.73 2.98 20.93
N GLY A 52 -6.77 3.56 19.73
CA GLY A 52 -7.18 4.95 19.51
C GLY A 52 -6.27 5.66 18.51
N PRO A 53 -6.57 6.90 18.13
CA PRO A 53 -5.71 7.69 17.25
C PRO A 53 -4.40 8.05 17.97
N THR A 54 -3.28 7.97 17.26
CA THR A 54 -1.96 8.31 17.81
C THR A 54 -1.85 9.79 18.18
N SER A 55 -2.60 10.66 17.50
CA SER A 55 -2.76 12.09 17.80
C SER A 55 -3.45 12.40 19.14
N ALA A 56 -4.00 11.40 19.84
CA ALA A 56 -4.63 11.57 21.16
C ALA A 56 -3.72 11.21 22.35
N LEU A 57 -2.45 10.82 22.14
CA LEU A 57 -1.58 10.42 23.25
C LEU A 57 -1.10 11.59 24.11
N SER A 58 -1.03 12.81 23.56
CA SER A 58 -0.41 13.98 24.20
C SER A 58 0.98 13.63 24.77
N CYS A 59 1.90 13.24 23.90
CA CYS A 59 3.18 12.65 24.27
C CYS A 59 4.42 13.44 23.83
N GLY A 60 4.87 14.38 24.68
CA GLY A 60 6.06 15.19 24.42
C GLY A 60 7.40 14.43 24.49
N SER A 61 7.40 13.18 24.95
CA SER A 61 8.58 12.30 25.00
C SER A 61 8.54 11.15 24.01
N CYS A 62 7.51 11.09 23.15
CA CYS A 62 7.39 10.03 22.17
C CYS A 62 8.45 10.16 21.08
N TYR A 63 8.74 9.05 20.41
CA TYR A 63 9.69 9.03 19.30
C TYR A 63 9.34 7.97 18.28
N ALA A 64 9.62 8.25 17.01
CA ALA A 64 9.62 7.28 15.92
C ALA A 64 11.03 6.72 15.74
N ALA A 65 11.15 5.42 15.49
CA ALA A 65 12.42 4.77 15.19
C ALA A 65 12.27 3.84 14.00
N PHE A 66 13.14 3.98 12.99
CA PHE A 66 13.32 2.96 11.96
C PHE A 66 14.37 1.95 12.43
N GLN A 67 13.91 0.75 12.73
CA GLN A 67 14.67 -0.29 13.42
C GLN A 67 15.49 -1.14 12.45
N SER A 68 16.49 -1.85 12.97
CA SER A 68 17.39 -2.69 12.16
C SER A 68 16.72 -3.93 11.57
N ASP A 69 15.59 -4.34 12.11
CA ASP A 69 14.75 -5.41 11.58
C ASP A 69 13.81 -4.92 10.46
N GLY A 70 13.84 -3.63 10.15
CA GLY A 70 13.06 -3.05 9.08
C GLY A 70 11.70 -2.52 9.46
N ASN A 71 11.42 -2.42 10.75
CA ASN A 71 10.17 -1.88 11.25
C ASN A 71 10.28 -0.38 11.54
N LEU A 72 9.29 0.42 11.11
CA LEU A 72 9.09 1.77 11.64
C LEU A 72 8.16 1.66 12.84
N VAL A 73 8.59 2.15 14.00
CA VAL A 73 7.86 1.98 15.26
C VAL A 73 7.79 3.30 16.01
N LEU A 74 6.62 3.63 16.55
CA LEU A 74 6.43 4.76 17.46
C LEU A 74 6.39 4.27 18.91
N TYR A 75 7.14 4.96 19.76
CA TYR A 75 7.39 4.60 21.14
C TYR A 75 6.95 5.70 22.11
N ASN A 76 6.23 5.31 23.16
CA ASN A 76 5.93 6.15 24.31
C ASN A 76 6.70 5.64 25.53
N PRO A 77 7.83 6.27 25.91
CA PRO A 77 8.64 5.80 27.05
C PRO A 77 7.91 5.90 28.39
N SER A 78 6.78 6.60 28.47
CA SER A 78 5.96 6.72 29.69
C SER A 78 4.92 5.60 29.86
N PHE A 79 4.77 4.68 28.90
CA PHE A 79 3.91 3.51 29.05
C PHE A 79 4.49 2.55 30.10
N LEU A 80 4.05 2.68 31.35
CA LEU A 80 4.46 1.83 32.46
C LEU A 80 3.60 0.56 32.53
N ASN A 81 4.25 -0.61 32.55
CA ASN A 81 3.71 -1.95 32.84
C ASN A 81 2.82 -2.65 31.80
N SER A 82 3.39 -3.10 30.67
CA SER A 82 2.92 -4.30 29.97
C SER A 82 3.99 -4.90 29.04
N GLY A 83 5.06 -5.47 29.61
CA GLY A 83 6.10 -6.14 28.84
C GLY A 83 6.97 -5.17 28.02
N SER A 84 8.01 -5.71 27.40
CA SER A 84 9.18 -4.98 26.90
C SER A 84 8.96 -4.04 25.70
N ASN A 85 7.73 -3.64 25.39
CA ASN A 85 7.49 -2.82 24.20
C ASN A 85 6.64 -1.60 24.55
N HIS A 86 7.33 -0.50 24.85
CA HIS A 86 6.79 0.86 24.92
C HIS A 86 6.21 1.35 23.58
N ALA A 87 6.00 0.46 22.61
CA ALA A 87 5.53 0.78 21.27
C ALA A 87 4.01 0.87 21.26
N TYR A 88 3.47 1.86 20.56
CA TYR A 88 2.02 2.04 20.39
C TYR A 88 1.56 1.97 18.94
N TRP A 89 2.49 2.06 17.98
CA TRP A 89 2.23 1.88 16.56
C TRP A 89 3.45 1.25 15.88
N ALA A 90 3.24 0.39 14.87
CA ALA A 90 4.31 -0.15 14.03
C ALA A 90 3.87 -0.42 12.59
N SER A 91 4.76 -0.19 11.61
CA SER A 91 4.54 -0.50 10.19
C SER A 91 4.40 -2.01 9.89
N ASN A 92 4.68 -2.87 10.87
CA ASN A 92 4.61 -4.33 10.78
C ASN A 92 5.48 -4.95 9.67
N SER A 93 6.63 -4.32 9.39
CA SER A 93 7.57 -4.70 8.33
C SER A 93 8.84 -5.40 8.82
N ALA A 94 8.91 -5.75 10.12
CA ALA A 94 10.07 -6.34 10.83
C ALA A 94 10.62 -7.69 10.29
N ARG A 95 10.02 -8.27 9.24
CA ARG A 95 10.30 -9.66 8.82
C ARG A 95 11.45 -9.79 7.83
N PHE A 96 12.14 -8.70 7.49
CA PHE A 96 13.07 -8.67 6.36
C PHE A 96 14.36 -7.93 6.73
N SER A 97 15.51 -8.53 6.44
CA SER A 97 16.82 -7.91 6.66
C SER A 97 17.23 -7.04 5.45
N GLY A 98 17.90 -5.92 5.73
CA GLY A 98 18.43 -5.02 4.69
C GLY A 98 17.39 -4.16 3.99
N VAL A 99 16.17 -4.06 4.54
CA VAL A 99 15.12 -3.20 4.00
C VAL A 99 15.50 -1.72 4.02
N GLN A 100 14.83 -0.94 3.20
CA GLN A 100 15.11 0.48 3.03
C GLN A 100 13.86 1.31 3.28
N PHE A 101 14.00 2.33 4.14
CA PHE A 101 13.01 3.40 4.29
C PHE A 101 13.26 4.47 3.24
N TYR A 102 12.26 4.72 2.42
CA TYR A 102 12.25 5.75 1.39
C TYR A 102 11.38 6.91 1.85
N PHE A 103 11.96 8.11 1.87
CA PHE A 103 11.24 9.37 1.92
C PHE A 103 11.39 10.04 0.54
N LEU A 104 10.29 10.33 -0.14
CA LEU A 104 10.20 10.71 -1.55
C LEU A 104 9.39 12.01 -1.70
N SER A 105 9.64 12.78 -2.77
CA SER A 105 8.96 14.06 -3.04
C SER A 105 7.69 13.88 -3.87
N GLN A 106 7.26 12.64 -4.03
CA GLN A 106 6.10 12.22 -4.78
C GLN A 106 5.48 11.03 -4.06
N SER A 107 4.19 10.83 -4.28
CA SER A 107 3.45 9.73 -3.71
C SER A 107 4.08 8.37 -4.03
N PRO A 108 4.17 7.41 -3.08
CA PRO A 108 3.51 7.40 -1.76
C PRO A 108 4.23 8.18 -0.64
N PHE A 109 5.23 9.01 -0.97
CA PHE A 109 6.05 9.85 -0.08
C PHE A 109 6.88 9.09 0.96
N ILE A 110 6.31 8.15 1.70
CA ILE A 110 7.02 7.30 2.64
C ILE A 110 6.75 5.84 2.33
N SER A 111 7.81 5.03 2.28
CA SER A 111 7.70 3.59 1.97
C SER A 111 8.81 2.81 2.63
N ILE A 112 8.56 1.54 2.90
CA ILE A 112 9.57 0.55 3.30
C ILE A 112 9.59 -0.52 2.21
N TYR A 113 10.76 -0.75 1.63
CA TYR A 113 10.98 -1.76 0.60
C TYR A 113 11.90 -2.86 1.08
N ASN A 114 11.78 -4.05 0.50
CA ASN A 114 12.78 -5.10 0.64
C ASN A 114 14.17 -4.65 0.15
N SER A 115 15.19 -5.43 0.49
CA SER A 115 16.60 -5.04 0.30
C SER A 115 17.04 -4.82 -1.15
N ASP A 116 16.34 -5.43 -2.11
CA ASP A 116 16.58 -5.25 -3.55
C ASP A 116 15.65 -4.20 -4.18
N SER A 117 14.82 -3.51 -3.38
CA SER A 117 13.85 -2.50 -3.81
C SER A 117 12.80 -2.98 -4.82
N THR A 118 12.53 -4.29 -4.87
CA THR A 118 11.56 -4.87 -5.80
C THR A 118 10.14 -5.01 -5.24
N ALA A 119 9.98 -5.00 -3.91
CA ALA A 119 8.70 -5.17 -3.24
C ALA A 119 8.51 -4.17 -2.09
N ALA A 120 7.42 -3.42 -2.12
CA ALA A 120 7.00 -2.56 -1.01
C ALA A 120 6.43 -3.42 0.13
N LEU A 121 7.01 -3.28 1.32
CA LEU A 121 6.60 -3.97 2.54
C LEU A 121 5.57 -3.17 3.34
N TRP A 122 5.66 -1.83 3.26
CA TRP A 122 4.73 -0.88 3.87
C TRP A 122 4.82 0.48 3.15
N SER A 123 3.75 1.26 3.19
CA SER A 123 3.78 2.69 2.82
C SER A 123 2.76 3.46 3.65
N GLY A 124 2.93 4.79 3.74
CA GLY A 124 1.95 5.64 4.42
C GLY A 124 0.55 5.55 3.78
N LEU A 125 0.45 5.21 2.50
CA LEU A 125 -0.86 5.04 1.84
C LEU A 125 -1.47 3.65 2.02
N GLY A 126 -0.89 2.83 2.90
CA GLY A 126 -1.22 1.42 3.01
C GLY A 126 -0.51 0.55 1.95
N PRO A 127 -0.95 -0.71 1.79
CA PRO A 127 -0.39 -1.63 0.82
C PRO A 127 -0.69 -1.15 -0.61
N TYR A 128 0.36 -0.97 -1.43
CA TYR A 128 0.23 -0.55 -2.82
C TYR A 128 1.08 -1.37 -3.77
N ILE A 129 0.71 -1.34 -5.04
CA ILE A 129 1.37 -2.03 -6.15
C ILE A 129 2.08 -0.97 -7.00
N PRO A 130 3.42 -1.01 -7.11
CA PRO A 130 4.17 -0.04 -7.91
C PRO A 130 3.79 -0.09 -9.40
N PRO A 131 3.78 1.05 -10.12
CA PRO A 131 3.72 1.05 -11.58
C PRO A 131 4.85 0.21 -12.18
N GLY A 132 4.55 -0.51 -13.26
CA GLY A 132 5.43 -1.49 -13.89
C GLY A 132 5.30 -2.91 -13.33
N THR A 133 4.52 -3.14 -12.27
CA THR A 133 4.32 -4.48 -11.71
C THR A 133 3.60 -5.37 -12.71
N ILE A 134 4.13 -6.59 -12.93
CA ILE A 134 3.51 -7.65 -13.71
C ILE A 134 3.28 -8.85 -12.78
N ILE A 135 2.07 -9.39 -12.80
CA ILE A 135 1.68 -10.57 -12.02
C ILE A 135 1.24 -11.64 -13.02
N ASN A 136 2.06 -12.66 -13.24
CA ASN A 136 1.72 -13.74 -14.16
C ASN A 136 0.69 -14.69 -13.51
N ALA A 137 -0.07 -15.40 -14.33
CA ALA A 137 -1.02 -16.41 -13.87
C ALA A 137 -0.35 -17.40 -12.90
N GLY A 138 -1.00 -17.65 -11.76
CA GLY A 138 -0.49 -18.43 -10.65
C GLY A 138 0.39 -17.66 -9.65
N GLN A 139 0.75 -16.40 -9.94
CA GLN A 139 1.56 -15.58 -9.04
C GLN A 139 0.70 -14.67 -8.16
N SER A 140 1.25 -14.34 -6.99
CA SER A 140 0.67 -13.40 -6.04
C SER A 140 1.66 -12.32 -5.64
N VAL A 141 1.16 -11.12 -5.37
CA VAL A 141 1.87 -10.12 -4.56
C VAL A 141 1.28 -10.20 -3.15
N LEU A 142 2.14 -10.40 -2.17
CA LEU A 142 1.78 -10.57 -0.76
C LEU A 142 1.95 -9.25 -0.01
N PHE A 143 1.02 -8.99 0.90
CA PHE A 143 1.02 -7.83 1.79
C PHE A 143 0.91 -8.28 3.25
N PRO A 144 1.15 -7.39 4.23
CA PRO A 144 1.00 -7.70 5.63
C PRO A 144 -0.38 -8.33 5.97
N ARG A 145 -0.40 -9.12 7.04
CA ARG A 145 -1.61 -9.80 7.56
C ARG A 145 -2.31 -10.75 6.59
N GLY A 146 -1.57 -11.26 5.60
CA GLY A 146 -2.07 -12.27 4.66
C GLY A 146 -2.97 -11.71 3.56
N LEU A 147 -3.08 -10.38 3.45
CA LEU A 147 -3.67 -9.73 2.28
C LEU A 147 -2.80 -10.04 1.06
N LYS A 148 -3.41 -10.42 -0.05
CA LYS A 148 -2.69 -10.71 -1.30
C LYS A 148 -3.55 -10.37 -2.50
N ILE A 149 -2.90 -9.99 -3.59
CA ILE A 149 -3.51 -9.96 -4.92
C ILE A 149 -2.90 -11.10 -5.75
N THR A 150 -3.72 -11.82 -6.50
CA THR A 150 -3.30 -12.99 -7.27
C THR A 150 -3.86 -12.92 -8.67
N MET A 151 -3.01 -13.06 -9.68
CA MET A 151 -3.47 -13.38 -11.02
C MET A 151 -3.70 -14.88 -11.08
N GLN A 152 -4.95 -15.33 -11.03
CA GLN A 152 -5.30 -16.75 -10.98
C GLN A 152 -5.21 -17.39 -12.37
N THR A 153 -5.01 -18.71 -12.40
CA THR A 153 -4.88 -19.49 -13.64
C THR A 153 -6.19 -19.68 -14.39
N ASP A 154 -7.31 -19.27 -13.80
CA ASP A 154 -8.60 -19.21 -14.47
C ASP A 154 -8.83 -17.88 -15.19
N GLY A 155 -7.88 -16.95 -15.15
CA GLY A 155 -7.94 -15.63 -15.79
C GLY A 155 -8.45 -14.51 -14.90
N ASP A 156 -8.73 -14.78 -13.62
CA ASP A 156 -9.23 -13.76 -12.69
C ASP A 156 -8.12 -13.08 -11.89
N LEU A 157 -8.20 -11.77 -11.68
CA LEU A 157 -7.34 -11.05 -10.74
C LEU A 157 -8.10 -10.88 -9.42
N VAL A 158 -7.59 -11.50 -8.36
CA VAL A 158 -8.31 -11.63 -7.07
C VAL A 158 -7.51 -11.05 -5.93
N VAL A 159 -8.14 -10.17 -5.15
CA VAL A 159 -7.67 -9.74 -3.83
C VAL A 159 -8.32 -10.63 -2.77
N SER A 160 -7.51 -11.18 -1.88
CA SER A 160 -7.95 -12.09 -0.83
C SER A 160 -7.15 -11.89 0.46
N ASN A 161 -7.70 -12.35 1.58
CA ASN A 161 -7.00 -12.45 2.86
C ASN A 161 -7.17 -13.87 3.45
N SER A 162 -6.81 -14.06 4.73
CA SER A 162 -6.96 -15.36 5.40
C SER A 162 -8.41 -15.83 5.58
N THR A 163 -9.39 -14.95 5.43
CA THR A 163 -10.82 -15.24 5.58
C THR A 163 -11.52 -15.56 4.25
N GLY A 164 -10.92 -15.18 3.11
CA GLY A 164 -11.46 -15.48 1.79
C GLY A 164 -11.15 -14.41 0.75
N ASN A 165 -11.89 -14.45 -0.36
CA ASN A 165 -11.83 -13.45 -1.41
C ASN A 165 -12.50 -12.15 -0.93
N LEU A 166 -11.83 -11.03 -1.17
CA LEU A 166 -12.33 -9.68 -0.84
C LEU A 166 -12.86 -8.97 -2.07
N TRP A 167 -12.22 -9.20 -3.23
CA TRP A 167 -12.61 -8.64 -4.51
C TRP A 167 -12.02 -9.46 -5.65
N ALA A 168 -12.74 -9.56 -6.76
CA ALA A 168 -12.21 -10.10 -8.01
C ALA A 168 -12.60 -9.26 -9.22
N THR A 169 -11.80 -9.30 -10.28
CA THR A 169 -12.19 -8.71 -11.58
C THR A 169 -13.48 -9.31 -12.13
N SER A 170 -13.80 -10.56 -11.77
CA SER A 170 -15.05 -11.22 -12.17
C SER A 170 -16.29 -10.68 -11.43
N ASP A 171 -16.10 -10.11 -10.23
CA ASP A 171 -17.17 -9.44 -9.46
C ASP A 171 -17.49 -8.04 -10.02
N ASN A 172 -16.55 -7.46 -10.77
CA ASN A 172 -16.67 -6.11 -11.29
C ASN A 172 -16.57 -6.05 -12.83
N PRO A 173 -17.67 -6.38 -13.54
CA PRO A 173 -17.73 -6.24 -14.99
C PRO A 173 -17.68 -4.77 -15.47
N THR A 174 -17.60 -3.78 -14.56
CA THR A 174 -17.47 -2.35 -14.91
C THR A 174 -16.04 -1.90 -15.17
N GLY A 175 -15.03 -2.73 -14.89
CA GLY A 175 -13.78 -2.61 -15.64
C GLY A 175 -14.10 -2.93 -17.09
N ASP A 176 -13.89 -1.97 -17.96
CA ASP A 176 -14.58 -1.99 -19.24
C ASP A 176 -13.95 -3.05 -20.14
N SER A 177 -14.76 -4.04 -20.46
CA SER A 177 -14.41 -5.15 -21.33
C SER A 177 -13.86 -4.64 -22.66
N LEU A 178 -12.61 -5.01 -22.97
CA LEU A 178 -11.97 -4.66 -24.24
C LEU A 178 -12.33 -5.68 -25.34
N GLY A 179 -13.64 -5.89 -25.53
CA GLY A 179 -14.18 -6.88 -26.49
C GLY A 179 -14.36 -8.29 -25.90
N PHE A 180 -14.33 -8.44 -24.57
CA PHE A 180 -14.52 -9.69 -23.83
C PHE A 180 -15.89 -9.77 -23.14
N SER A 181 -16.84 -10.54 -23.65
CA SER A 181 -18.14 -10.72 -22.97
C SER A 181 -18.08 -11.85 -21.95
N GLY A 182 -18.18 -11.54 -20.66
CA GLY A 182 -18.28 -12.54 -19.58
C GLY A 182 -17.46 -12.19 -18.33
N PRO A 183 -17.53 -13.02 -17.28
CA PRO A 183 -16.63 -12.90 -16.14
C PRO A 183 -15.19 -13.20 -16.58
N THR A 184 -14.21 -12.54 -15.97
CA THR A 184 -12.78 -12.80 -16.22
C THR A 184 -12.34 -14.18 -15.75
N SER A 185 -13.11 -14.81 -14.84
CA SER A 185 -12.90 -16.18 -14.37
C SER A 185 -13.37 -17.23 -15.38
N GLY A 186 -12.76 -18.41 -15.35
CA GLY A 186 -13.09 -19.54 -16.24
C GLY A 186 -12.43 -19.50 -17.63
N LEU A 187 -11.56 -18.53 -17.91
CA LEU A 187 -10.74 -18.46 -19.12
C LEU A 187 -9.70 -19.59 -19.23
N SER A 188 -9.40 -20.30 -18.13
CA SER A 188 -8.37 -21.35 -18.06
C SER A 188 -7.04 -20.87 -18.69
N CYS A 189 -6.53 -19.76 -18.18
CA CYS A 189 -5.45 -18.99 -18.79
C CYS A 189 -4.14 -19.05 -17.97
N ASN A 190 -3.32 -20.06 -18.24
CA ASN A 190 -2.00 -20.23 -17.62
C ASN A 190 -0.93 -19.24 -18.11
N SER A 191 -1.19 -18.53 -19.20
CA SER A 191 -0.29 -17.51 -19.76
C SER A 191 -0.83 -16.09 -19.62
N CYS A 192 -1.91 -15.91 -18.86
CA CYS A 192 -2.42 -14.57 -18.57
C CYS A 192 -1.49 -13.83 -17.61
N TYR A 193 -1.58 -12.51 -17.63
CA TYR A 193 -0.90 -11.68 -16.65
C TYR A 193 -1.69 -10.39 -16.41
N ALA A 194 -1.62 -9.89 -15.18
CA ALA A 194 -2.02 -8.53 -14.85
C ALA A 194 -0.80 -7.60 -14.94
N SER A 195 -1.00 -6.40 -15.43
CA SER A 195 0.02 -5.36 -15.48
C SER A 195 -0.57 -4.06 -14.93
N PHE A 196 0.05 -3.51 -13.89
CA PHE A 196 -0.18 -2.13 -13.51
C PHE A 196 0.86 -1.27 -14.22
N GLN A 197 0.44 -0.54 -15.24
CA GLN A 197 1.30 0.08 -16.22
C GLN A 197 1.82 1.45 -15.76
N ALA A 198 2.92 1.90 -16.35
CA ALA A 198 3.52 3.19 -16.00
C ALA A 198 2.64 4.41 -16.34
N ASP A 199 1.68 4.23 -17.26
CA ASP A 199 0.65 5.23 -17.59
C ASP A 199 -0.51 5.26 -16.59
N GLY A 200 -0.43 4.45 -15.54
CA GLY A 200 -1.38 4.37 -14.45
C GLY A 200 -2.55 3.42 -14.67
N ASN A 201 -2.54 2.63 -15.75
CA ASN A 201 -3.61 1.70 -16.04
C ASN A 201 -3.37 0.30 -15.48
N LEU A 202 -4.33 -0.27 -14.77
CA LEU A 202 -4.37 -1.72 -14.53
C LEU A 202 -5.03 -2.44 -15.71
N VAL A 203 -4.33 -3.41 -16.30
CA VAL A 203 -4.77 -4.17 -17.48
C VAL A 203 -4.49 -5.66 -17.30
N LEU A 204 -5.44 -6.50 -17.70
CA LEU A 204 -5.26 -7.95 -17.77
C LEU A 204 -5.09 -8.37 -19.23
N TYR A 205 -4.07 -9.18 -19.47
CA TYR A 205 -3.68 -9.66 -20.80
C TYR A 205 -3.77 -11.17 -20.89
N ASN A 206 -4.27 -11.64 -22.02
CA ASN A 206 -4.27 -13.04 -22.42
C ASN A 206 -3.60 -13.11 -23.80
N PRO A 207 -2.39 -13.67 -23.93
CA PRO A 207 -1.66 -13.73 -25.21
C PRO A 207 -2.44 -14.35 -26.37
N PHE A 208 -3.41 -15.22 -26.06
CA PHE A 208 -4.25 -15.90 -27.04
C PHE A 208 -5.59 -15.20 -27.30
N PHE A 209 -5.85 -14.08 -26.62
CA PHE A 209 -7.08 -13.32 -26.82
C PHE A 209 -7.15 -12.72 -28.23
N THR A 210 -8.31 -12.84 -28.86
CA THR A 210 -8.54 -12.40 -30.24
C THR A 210 -9.51 -11.23 -30.33
N GLY A 211 -10.09 -10.77 -29.22
CA GLY A 211 -11.04 -9.65 -29.20
C GLY A 211 -10.41 -8.29 -29.51
N ASN A 212 -9.08 -8.15 -29.39
CA ASN A 212 -8.35 -6.99 -29.90
C ASN A 212 -6.87 -7.32 -30.19
N SER A 213 -6.19 -6.40 -30.89
CA SER A 213 -4.77 -6.51 -31.27
C SER A 213 -3.81 -6.51 -30.07
N ASN A 214 -4.19 -5.83 -28.99
CA ASN A 214 -3.35 -5.64 -27.80
C ASN A 214 -3.40 -6.84 -26.85
N LYS A 215 -4.25 -7.84 -27.11
CA LYS A 215 -4.40 -9.03 -26.28
C LYS A 215 -4.93 -8.74 -24.86
N ALA A 216 -5.43 -7.53 -24.61
CA ALA A 216 -6.01 -7.13 -23.33
C ALA A 216 -7.48 -7.56 -23.26
N TYR A 217 -7.96 -8.15 -22.17
CA TYR A 217 -9.38 -8.52 -22.05
C TYR A 217 -10.13 -7.75 -20.97
N TRP A 218 -9.41 -7.07 -20.07
CA TRP A 218 -9.98 -6.20 -19.04
C TRP A 218 -9.04 -5.01 -18.78
N SER A 219 -9.60 -3.85 -18.45
CA SER A 219 -8.84 -2.68 -18.02
C SER A 219 -9.61 -1.83 -17.03
N SER A 220 -8.88 -1.23 -16.08
CA SER A 220 -9.43 -0.23 -15.15
C SER A 220 -9.76 1.12 -15.79
N ARG A 221 -9.36 1.35 -17.06
CA ARG A 221 -9.53 2.63 -17.78
C ARG A 221 -8.93 3.85 -17.09
N THR A 222 -7.79 3.65 -16.43
CA THR A 222 -7.08 4.72 -15.71
C THR A 222 -5.80 5.17 -16.42
N ALA A 223 -5.63 4.79 -17.69
CA ALA A 223 -4.51 5.23 -18.53
C ALA A 223 -4.39 6.76 -18.62
N GLN A 224 -3.20 7.23 -19.00
CA GLN A 224 -2.83 8.66 -19.04
C GLN A 224 -2.77 9.35 -17.67
N ASN A 225 -2.68 8.57 -16.60
CA ASN A 225 -2.46 9.05 -15.24
C ASN A 225 -1.12 8.48 -14.72
N PRO A 226 0.02 8.88 -15.30
CA PRO A 226 1.32 8.41 -14.82
C PRO A 226 1.50 8.74 -13.33
N GLN A 227 2.26 7.90 -12.63
CA GLN A 227 2.44 8.00 -11.18
C GLN A 227 1.15 7.81 -10.36
N SER A 228 0.08 7.26 -10.96
CA SER A 228 -1.05 6.79 -10.17
C SER A 228 -0.63 5.64 -9.25
N LEU A 229 -1.39 5.47 -8.19
CA LEU A 229 -1.13 4.52 -7.11
C LEU A 229 -2.21 3.48 -7.12
N PHE A 230 -1.83 2.22 -7.24
CA PHE A 230 -2.73 1.09 -7.08
C PHE A 230 -2.66 0.61 -5.64
N LEU A 231 -3.64 1.01 -4.84
CA LEU A 231 -3.79 0.67 -3.43
C LEU A 231 -4.70 -0.56 -3.28
N ILE A 232 -4.40 -1.41 -2.30
CA ILE A 232 -5.31 -2.45 -1.84
C ILE A 232 -5.55 -2.35 -0.32
N SER A 233 -6.71 -2.82 0.13
CA SER A 233 -7.17 -2.70 1.52
C SER A 233 -7.92 -3.96 1.96
N PRO A 234 -7.85 -4.36 3.24
CA PRO A 234 -8.70 -5.42 3.79
C PRO A 234 -10.17 -4.98 3.97
N LEU A 235 -10.46 -3.68 3.86
CA LEU A 235 -11.80 -3.08 3.99
C LEU A 235 -12.18 -2.35 2.70
N ALA A 236 -13.48 -2.17 2.46
CA ALA A 236 -13.96 -1.42 1.31
C ALA A 236 -13.50 0.07 1.36
N PRO A 237 -13.07 0.65 0.23
CA PRO A 237 -12.82 -0.03 -1.04
C PRO A 237 -11.56 -0.90 -0.99
N VAL A 238 -11.73 -2.19 -1.33
CA VAL A 238 -10.67 -3.22 -1.32
C VAL A 238 -9.57 -2.90 -2.32
N LEU A 239 -9.92 -2.27 -3.44
CA LEU A 239 -8.98 -1.81 -4.47
C LEU A 239 -9.25 -0.35 -4.77
N SER A 240 -8.21 0.48 -4.87
CA SER A 240 -8.35 1.79 -5.50
C SER A 240 -7.15 2.16 -6.35
N ILE A 241 -7.39 2.80 -7.50
CA ILE A 241 -6.35 3.50 -8.25
C ILE A 241 -6.58 4.99 -8.07
N ARG A 242 -5.57 5.68 -7.56
CA ARG A 242 -5.63 7.12 -7.31
C ARG A 242 -4.57 7.85 -8.12
N SER A 243 -4.87 9.02 -8.64
CA SER A 243 -3.87 9.88 -9.26
C SER A 243 -2.80 10.29 -8.23
N ASN A 244 -1.67 10.84 -8.71
CA ASN A 244 -0.65 11.42 -7.83
C ASN A 244 -1.20 12.58 -6.95
N SER A 245 -2.31 13.21 -7.36
CA SER A 245 -3.01 14.23 -6.57
C SER A 245 -4.06 13.66 -5.59
N GLY A 246 -4.17 12.33 -5.48
CA GLY A 246 -5.10 11.65 -4.57
C GLY A 246 -6.52 11.48 -5.11
N THR A 247 -6.81 11.94 -6.33
CA THR A 247 -8.13 11.76 -6.98
C THR A 247 -8.38 10.29 -7.26
N ILE A 248 -9.55 9.78 -6.87
CA ILE A 248 -9.93 8.38 -7.17
C ILE A 248 -10.22 8.26 -8.67
N LEU A 249 -9.49 7.37 -9.34
CA LEU A 249 -9.64 7.06 -10.77
C LEU A 249 -10.38 5.74 -10.98
N PHE A 250 -10.18 4.78 -10.07
CA PHE A 250 -10.87 3.51 -10.02
C PHE A 250 -11.04 3.07 -8.57
N THR A 251 -12.14 2.38 -8.28
CA THR A 251 -12.37 1.75 -6.99
C THR A 251 -13.11 0.42 -7.18
N SER A 252 -12.81 -0.57 -6.35
CA SER A 252 -13.78 -1.65 -6.12
C SER A 252 -15.02 -1.06 -5.45
N ASN A 253 -16.20 -1.63 -5.73
CA ASN A 253 -17.43 -1.32 -4.99
C ASN A 253 -17.26 -1.57 -3.49
#